data_AF-A0A3A4Q2L2-F1
#
_entry.id   AF-A0A3A4Q2L2-F1
#
_cell.length_a   1.000
_cell.length_b   1.000
_cell.length_c   1.000
_cell.angle_alpha   90.00
_cell.angle_beta   90.00
_cell.angle_gamma   90.00
#
_symmetry.space_group_name_H-M   'P 1'
#
loop_
_entity.id
_entity.type
_entity.pdbx_description
1 polymer ?
#
loop_
_entity_poly.entity_id
_entity_poly.type
_entity_poly.pdbx_seq_one_letter_code
_entity_poly.pdbx_strand_id
1 'polypeptide(L)'
;MSGSGVPEPAGLIARCSAAVLDGALVFALTSAVVGLGRIGDRYIPFEFTLLLAWVAQAVLAAICKRRTPGKWLLGLAVRRVHGGTPGVLRLAIREAARLAALLPLGMGVWGIGLSRTKRGWHDYLSGTRVVQEPATASRRRRAARMVALGLVILFGWLAAPRARLYVRAARMIPPAATTPTGLLPPRDIRVVAPAEHTALARWLDVCGLPPEEYAVAIAARHQLTIFGEFHHVADNLRFLIRILPDLYHRAGVRCLAMEALVWEDDADLLRLVTSAEFDRRQAVTLARHQGWKSWGSREYIDVLEEVWRLNRSLPAGQPPLRVIGLDREWDMPSWALVGLGDDTQAGPWWERLRLLRVSLDLPLMARRDELMAWRLEREVFATGQRAVAWAGAAHGYTDYARPLVFGDSTSARRRRMGAILRSRYGQQVCHLRLHDSASEGPALAALIEAVQADRGHAPVAFDLAGSPFADLRDEGGQEYRRDPKARFCDFATGYLYLAPLHAQRHCAWESDFITRSMFLRDKPYYEAYTGRRLRDAQEAD
;
A
#
# COMPACT_ATOMS: atom_id res chain seq x y z
N MET A 1 -34.85 -38.43 42.28
CA MET A 1 -34.10 -37.77 41.19
C MET A 1 -34.78 -36.45 40.83
N SER A 2 -34.47 -35.37 41.55
CA SER A 2 -34.97 -34.02 41.27
C SER A 2 -33.81 -33.13 40.79
N GLY A 3 -33.49 -33.25 39.50
CA GLY A 3 -32.49 -32.39 38.86
C GLY A 3 -33.08 -30.99 38.67
N SER A 4 -32.53 -30.00 39.37
CA SER A 4 -32.87 -28.59 39.24
C SER A 4 -32.85 -28.18 37.76
N GLY A 5 -33.99 -27.67 37.25
CA GLY A 5 -34.22 -27.32 35.84
C GLY A 5 -33.46 -26.09 35.33
N VAL A 6 -32.19 -25.93 35.72
CA VAL A 6 -31.31 -24.83 35.32
C VAL A 6 -30.53 -25.27 34.07
N PRO A 7 -30.79 -24.70 32.88
CA PRO A 7 -30.09 -25.08 31.66
C PRO A 7 -28.58 -24.86 31.78
N GLU A 8 -27.80 -25.82 31.27
CA GLU A 8 -26.33 -25.81 31.34
C GLU A 8 -25.76 -24.57 30.62
N PRO A 9 -24.79 -23.84 31.22
CA PRO A 9 -24.19 -22.69 30.59
C PRO A 9 -23.33 -23.08 29.38
N ALA A 10 -23.48 -22.36 28.27
CA ALA A 10 -22.76 -22.66 27.03
C ALA A 10 -21.31 -22.17 27.07
N GLY A 11 -20.37 -23.07 26.78
CA GLY A 11 -18.93 -22.76 26.72
C GLY A 11 -18.50 -21.90 25.52
N LEU A 12 -17.24 -21.45 25.57
CA LEU A 12 -16.64 -20.54 24.58
C LEU A 12 -16.75 -21.05 23.14
N ILE A 13 -16.34 -22.29 22.88
CA ILE A 13 -16.33 -22.87 21.53
C ILE A 13 -17.72 -22.82 20.88
N ALA A 14 -18.76 -23.25 21.59
CA ALA A 14 -20.13 -23.24 21.06
C ALA A 14 -20.60 -21.81 20.72
N ARG A 15 -20.21 -20.83 21.52
CA ARG A 15 -20.56 -19.42 21.31
C ARG A 15 -19.77 -18.80 20.17
N CYS A 16 -18.49 -19.12 20.03
CA CYS A 16 -17.66 -18.74 18.89
C CYS A 16 -18.21 -19.34 17.59
N SER A 17 -18.55 -20.63 17.57
CA SER A 17 -19.18 -21.26 16.40
C SER A 17 -20.48 -20.56 15.99
N ALA A 18 -21.32 -20.17 16.96
CA ALA A 18 -22.54 -19.42 16.67
C ALA A 18 -22.22 -18.05 16.02
N ALA A 19 -21.24 -17.33 16.56
CA ALA A 19 -20.82 -16.03 16.04
C ALA A 19 -20.22 -16.12 14.63
N VAL A 20 -19.44 -17.17 14.34
CA VAL A 20 -18.90 -17.44 12.99
C VAL A 20 -20.03 -17.67 11.99
N LEU A 21 -21.03 -18.49 12.35
CA LEU A 21 -22.20 -18.75 11.49
C LEU A 21 -23.04 -17.48 11.27
N ASP A 22 -23.28 -16.71 12.33
CA ASP A 22 -24.00 -15.45 12.26
C ASP A 22 -23.26 -14.45 11.35
N GLY A 23 -21.93 -14.35 11.48
CA GLY A 23 -21.14 -13.46 10.65
C GLY A 23 -21.07 -13.87 9.19
N ALA A 24 -20.98 -15.17 8.90
CA ALA A 24 -21.06 -15.67 7.53
C ALA A 24 -22.41 -15.33 6.88
N LEU A 25 -23.51 -15.47 7.63
CA LEU A 25 -24.85 -15.10 7.14
C LEU A 25 -24.98 -13.60 6.87
N VAL A 26 -24.55 -12.75 7.82
CA VAL A 26 -24.60 -11.28 7.66
C VAL A 26 -23.73 -10.84 6.48
N PHE A 27 -22.53 -11.39 6.36
CA PHE A 27 -21.64 -11.10 5.23
C PHE A 27 -22.27 -11.47 3.89
N ALA A 28 -22.91 -12.63 3.79
CA ALA A 28 -23.59 -13.07 2.57
C ALA A 28 -24.77 -12.15 2.20
N LEU A 29 -25.60 -11.77 3.18
CA LEU A 29 -26.71 -10.84 2.97
C LEU A 29 -26.22 -9.45 2.55
N THR A 30 -25.20 -8.91 3.22
CA THR A 30 -24.59 -7.63 2.84
C THR A 30 -24.01 -7.69 1.44
N SER A 31 -23.32 -8.78 1.08
CA SER A 31 -22.78 -8.98 -0.27
C SER A 31 -23.89 -9.02 -1.32
N ALA A 32 -25.02 -9.65 -1.03
CA ALA A 32 -26.17 -9.68 -1.93
C ALA A 32 -26.78 -8.27 -2.12
N VAL A 33 -26.97 -7.52 -1.03
CA VAL A 33 -27.50 -6.13 -1.10
C VAL A 33 -26.57 -5.23 -1.90
N VAL A 34 -25.27 -5.27 -1.63
CA VAL A 34 -24.26 -4.48 -2.37
C VAL A 34 -24.21 -4.91 -3.84
N GLY A 35 -24.29 -6.22 -4.11
CA GLY A 35 -24.36 -6.76 -5.47
C GLY A 35 -25.58 -6.28 -6.25
N LEU A 36 -26.77 -6.29 -5.64
CA LEU A 36 -28.00 -5.74 -6.23
C LEU A 36 -27.88 -4.23 -6.48
N GLY A 37 -27.25 -3.50 -5.56
CA GLY A 37 -26.92 -2.08 -5.76
C GLY A 37 -26.06 -1.84 -6.99
N ARG A 38 -25.01 -2.66 -7.18
CA ARG A 38 -24.12 -2.59 -8.35
C ARG A 38 -24.81 -2.94 -9.66
N ILE A 39 -25.77 -3.87 -9.65
CA ILE A 39 -26.60 -4.16 -10.84
C ILE A 39 -27.40 -2.91 -11.24
N GLY A 40 -27.90 -2.16 -10.25
CA GLY A 40 -28.64 -0.91 -10.48
C GLY A 40 -27.82 0.38 -10.44
N ASP A 41 -26.50 0.33 -10.71
CA ASP A 41 -25.61 1.51 -10.78
C ASP A 41 -25.53 2.36 -9.49
N ARG A 42 -25.70 1.73 -8.33
CA ARG A 42 -25.64 2.40 -7.03
C ARG A 42 -24.43 1.96 -6.22
N TYR A 43 -23.65 2.95 -5.78
CA TYR A 43 -22.66 2.74 -4.71
C TYR A 43 -23.37 2.43 -3.40
N ILE A 44 -23.00 1.33 -2.76
CA ILE A 44 -23.46 0.96 -1.41
C ILE A 44 -22.23 0.71 -0.53
N PRO A 45 -22.04 1.46 0.58
CA PRO A 45 -20.89 1.32 1.45
C PRO A 45 -20.94 -0.01 2.21
N PHE A 46 -20.17 -1.00 1.74
CA PHE A 46 -20.25 -2.39 2.23
C PHE A 46 -20.12 -2.49 3.76
N GLU A 47 -19.12 -1.87 4.37
CA GLU A 47 -18.85 -1.97 5.82
C GLU A 47 -19.93 -1.30 6.66
N PHE A 48 -20.46 -0.18 6.19
CA PHE A 48 -21.57 0.49 6.85
C PHE A 48 -22.84 -0.36 6.74
N THR A 49 -23.13 -0.93 5.57
CA THR A 49 -24.23 -1.89 5.38
C THR A 49 -24.02 -3.16 6.22
N LEU A 50 -22.79 -3.66 6.35
CA LEU A 50 -22.45 -4.80 7.21
C LEU A 50 -22.75 -4.49 8.67
N LEU A 51 -22.35 -3.31 9.16
CA LEU A 51 -22.64 -2.84 10.51
C LEU A 51 -24.15 -2.75 10.76
N LEU A 52 -24.89 -2.12 9.85
CA LEU A 52 -26.35 -2.00 9.94
C LEU A 52 -27.03 -3.38 9.91
N ALA A 53 -26.60 -4.28 9.02
CA ALA A 53 -27.13 -5.64 8.94
C ALA A 53 -26.82 -6.44 10.23
N TRP A 54 -25.64 -6.25 10.82
CA TRP A 54 -25.29 -6.85 12.10
C TRP A 54 -26.20 -6.37 13.22
N VAL A 55 -26.42 -5.05 13.32
CA VAL A 55 -27.33 -4.44 14.30
C VAL A 55 -28.77 -4.90 14.08
N ALA A 56 -29.24 -4.92 12.83
CA ALA A 56 -30.58 -5.39 12.47
C ALA A 56 -30.79 -6.86 12.84
N GLN A 57 -29.83 -7.74 12.55
CA GLN A 57 -29.88 -9.14 12.95
C GLN A 57 -29.94 -9.29 14.48
N ALA A 58 -29.17 -8.48 15.22
CA ALA A 58 -29.19 -8.48 16.68
C ALA A 58 -30.56 -8.05 17.24
N VAL A 59 -31.17 -7.01 16.66
CA VAL A 59 -32.50 -6.52 17.04
C VAL A 59 -33.58 -7.55 16.69
N LEU A 60 -33.56 -8.12 15.49
CA LEU A 60 -34.49 -9.18 15.07
C LEU A 60 -34.35 -10.43 15.95
N ALA A 61 -33.11 -10.82 16.26
CA ALA A 61 -32.84 -11.90 17.19
C ALA A 61 -33.43 -11.62 18.58
N ALA A 62 -33.41 -10.36 19.04
CA ALA A 62 -33.99 -9.94 20.30
C ALA A 62 -35.53 -10.00 20.30
N ILE A 63 -36.16 -9.60 19.19
CA ILE A 63 -37.62 -9.54 19.05
C ILE A 63 -38.24 -10.92 18.82
N CYS A 64 -37.75 -11.68 17.83
CA CYS A 64 -38.49 -12.84 17.34
C CYS A 64 -38.36 -14.08 18.25
N LYS A 65 -37.14 -14.43 18.68
CA LYS A 65 -36.88 -15.72 19.37
C LYS A 65 -35.80 -15.67 20.47
N ARG A 66 -35.27 -14.47 20.77
CA ARG A 66 -34.14 -14.24 21.70
C ARG A 66 -32.89 -15.08 21.35
N ARG A 67 -32.73 -15.35 20.05
CA ARG A 67 -31.67 -16.19 19.46
C ARG A 67 -31.34 -15.65 18.08
N THR A 68 -30.05 -15.58 17.78
CA THR A 68 -29.56 -15.38 16.42
C THR A 68 -29.64 -16.72 15.65
N PRO A 69 -29.66 -16.72 14.31
CA PRO A 69 -29.65 -17.93 13.49
C PRO A 69 -28.56 -18.94 13.89
N GLY A 70 -27.33 -18.50 14.12
CA GLY A 70 -26.21 -19.33 14.57
C GLY A 70 -26.43 -19.93 15.96
N LYS A 71 -26.95 -19.14 16.91
CA LYS A 71 -27.36 -19.65 18.23
C LYS A 71 -28.49 -20.67 18.11
N TRP A 72 -29.47 -20.43 17.24
CA TRP A 72 -30.56 -21.36 16.97
C TRP A 72 -30.06 -22.68 16.37
N LEU A 73 -29.13 -22.63 15.40
CA LEU A 73 -28.46 -23.81 14.82
C LEU A 73 -27.74 -24.67 15.85
N LEU A 74 -27.13 -24.03 16.85
CA LEU A 74 -26.37 -24.71 17.91
C LEU A 74 -27.19 -25.02 19.17
N GLY A 75 -28.49 -24.69 19.18
CA GLY A 75 -29.36 -24.89 20.34
C GLY A 75 -28.97 -24.05 21.55
N LEU A 76 -28.49 -22.83 21.31
CA LEU A 76 -28.11 -21.84 22.31
C LEU A 76 -29.20 -20.78 22.49
N ALA A 77 -29.38 -20.31 23.71
CA ALA A 77 -30.31 -19.24 24.03
C ALA A 77 -29.73 -18.26 25.05
N VAL A 78 -30.10 -16.98 24.94
CA VAL A 78 -29.77 -15.97 25.96
C VAL A 78 -30.87 -15.94 27.01
N ARG A 79 -30.51 -16.11 28.28
CA ARG A 79 -31.41 -16.06 29.44
C ARG A 79 -30.90 -15.04 30.45
N ARG A 80 -31.77 -14.55 31.33
CA ARG A 80 -31.31 -13.79 32.50
C ARG A 80 -30.61 -14.71 33.48
N VAL A 81 -29.70 -14.16 34.29
CA VAL A 81 -28.98 -14.93 35.33
C VAL A 81 -29.96 -15.51 36.35
N HIS A 82 -30.92 -14.70 36.82
CA HIS A 82 -31.94 -15.09 37.81
C HIS A 82 -33.18 -15.76 37.20
N GLY A 83 -33.07 -16.29 35.99
CA GLY A 83 -34.19 -16.96 35.32
C GLY A 83 -35.09 -16.02 34.51
N GLY A 84 -35.91 -16.62 33.66
CA GLY A 84 -36.71 -15.91 32.69
C GLY A 84 -35.88 -15.34 31.55
N THR A 85 -36.39 -14.26 30.99
CA THR A 85 -36.22 -13.95 29.58
C THR A 85 -35.77 -12.48 29.44
N PRO A 86 -34.64 -12.20 28.76
CA PRO A 86 -34.14 -10.84 28.68
C PRO A 86 -35.06 -9.98 27.80
N GLY A 87 -35.32 -8.76 28.26
CA GLY A 87 -36.05 -7.76 27.48
C GLY A 87 -35.15 -7.12 26.42
N VAL A 88 -35.75 -6.36 25.50
CA VAL A 88 -35.06 -5.73 24.36
C VAL A 88 -33.90 -4.84 24.82
N LEU A 89 -34.12 -3.97 25.79
CA LEU A 89 -33.07 -3.07 26.32
C LEU A 89 -31.83 -3.83 26.84
N ARG A 90 -32.03 -4.94 27.57
CA ARG A 90 -30.90 -5.74 28.06
C ARG A 90 -30.15 -6.44 26.94
N LEU A 91 -30.83 -6.85 25.88
CA LEU A 91 -30.21 -7.43 24.69
C LEU A 91 -29.44 -6.36 23.90
N ALA A 92 -29.94 -5.13 23.81
CA ALA A 92 -29.21 -4.01 23.23
C ALA A 92 -27.93 -3.69 24.01
N ILE A 93 -28.02 -3.56 25.34
CA ILE A 93 -26.85 -3.36 26.23
C ILE A 93 -25.84 -4.49 26.05
N ARG A 94 -26.32 -5.74 25.97
CA ARG A 94 -25.48 -6.91 25.75
C ARG A 94 -24.68 -6.81 24.45
N GLU A 95 -25.31 -6.41 23.35
CA GLU A 95 -24.63 -6.34 22.05
C GLU A 95 -23.65 -5.15 21.98
N ALA A 96 -24.01 -3.99 22.54
CA ALA A 96 -23.08 -2.87 22.70
C ALA A 96 -21.86 -3.26 23.56
N ALA A 97 -22.09 -3.91 24.69
CA ALA A 97 -21.03 -4.43 25.55
C ALA A 97 -20.20 -5.53 24.88
N ARG A 98 -20.77 -6.25 23.91
CA ARG A 98 -20.06 -7.28 23.14
C ARG A 98 -19.05 -6.64 22.18
N LEU A 99 -19.40 -5.53 21.54
CA LEU A 99 -18.46 -4.75 20.73
C LEU A 99 -17.32 -4.22 21.61
N ALA A 100 -17.65 -3.64 22.77
CA ALA A 100 -16.65 -3.18 23.74
C ALA A 100 -15.74 -4.31 24.25
N ALA A 101 -16.29 -5.50 24.50
CA ALA A 101 -15.54 -6.68 24.95
C ALA A 101 -14.56 -7.22 23.90
N LEU A 102 -14.76 -6.90 22.62
CA LEU A 102 -13.89 -7.30 21.51
C LEU A 102 -12.73 -6.32 21.27
N LEU A 103 -12.90 -5.04 21.61
CA LEU A 103 -11.87 -4.00 21.41
C LEU A 103 -10.51 -4.31 22.06
N PRO A 104 -10.41 -4.77 23.33
CA PRO A 104 -9.13 -5.11 23.94
C PRO A 104 -8.69 -6.52 23.53
N LEU A 105 -8.46 -6.76 22.23
CA LEU A 105 -8.03 -8.06 21.67
C LEU A 105 -8.93 -9.24 22.12
N GLY A 106 -10.22 -8.98 22.27
CA GLY A 106 -11.19 -9.98 22.71
C GLY A 106 -11.12 -10.38 24.18
N MET A 107 -10.30 -9.74 25.03
CA MET A 107 -10.12 -10.09 26.46
C MET A 107 -11.44 -10.29 27.21
N GLY A 108 -12.45 -9.46 26.93
CA GLY A 108 -13.77 -9.56 27.57
C GLY A 108 -14.55 -10.84 27.27
N VAL A 109 -14.07 -11.65 26.32
CA VAL A 109 -14.67 -12.92 25.89
C VAL A 109 -13.94 -14.13 26.50
N TRP A 110 -12.66 -14.00 26.89
CA TRP A 110 -11.84 -15.10 27.45
C TRP A 110 -12.41 -15.65 28.76
N GLY A 111 -13.03 -14.77 29.56
CA GLY A 111 -13.73 -15.16 30.80
C GLY A 111 -14.81 -16.23 30.60
N ILE A 112 -15.35 -16.38 29.39
CA ILE A 112 -16.29 -17.46 29.06
C ILE A 112 -15.62 -18.83 29.09
N GLY A 113 -14.36 -18.94 28.65
CA GLY A 113 -13.61 -20.20 28.67
C GLY A 113 -13.20 -20.58 30.08
N LEU A 114 -12.69 -19.59 30.82
CA LEU A 114 -12.00 -19.76 32.11
C LEU A 114 -12.96 -19.85 33.32
N SER A 115 -14.08 -19.13 33.29
CA SER A 115 -15.00 -19.11 34.44
C SER A 115 -15.92 -20.33 34.48
N ARG A 116 -16.29 -20.76 35.69
CA ARG A 116 -17.35 -21.77 35.90
C ARG A 116 -18.73 -21.26 35.46
N THR A 117 -18.95 -19.95 35.52
CA THR A 117 -20.21 -19.31 35.10
C THR A 117 -20.35 -19.18 33.59
N LYS A 118 -19.25 -19.37 32.83
CA LYS A 118 -19.17 -19.19 31.36
C LYS A 118 -19.69 -17.83 30.90
N ARG A 119 -19.43 -16.77 31.68
CA ARG A 119 -19.85 -15.39 31.39
C ARG A 119 -18.66 -14.53 30.94
N GLY A 120 -18.85 -13.74 29.88
CA GLY A 120 -17.94 -12.68 29.45
C GLY A 120 -18.45 -11.31 29.90
N TRP A 121 -17.69 -10.24 29.65
CA TRP A 121 -18.04 -8.88 30.08
C TRP A 121 -19.44 -8.45 29.62
N HIS A 122 -19.82 -8.75 28.38
CA HIS A 122 -21.16 -8.48 27.87
C HIS A 122 -22.27 -9.26 28.60
N ASP A 123 -21.97 -10.44 29.15
CA ASP A 123 -22.91 -11.22 29.97
C ASP A 123 -23.06 -10.59 31.36
N TYR A 124 -21.95 -10.11 31.94
CA TYR A 124 -21.92 -9.41 33.23
C TYR A 124 -22.69 -8.10 33.16
N LEU A 125 -22.34 -7.21 32.22
CA LEU A 125 -22.94 -5.89 32.06
C LEU A 125 -24.44 -5.93 31.75
N SER A 126 -24.91 -6.97 31.03
CA SER A 126 -26.34 -7.09 30.70
C SER A 126 -27.15 -7.91 31.73
N GLY A 127 -26.51 -8.53 32.71
CA GLY A 127 -27.18 -9.44 33.65
C GLY A 127 -27.75 -10.69 32.96
N THR A 128 -27.06 -11.19 31.93
CA THR A 128 -27.51 -12.35 31.15
C THR A 128 -26.49 -13.49 31.16
N ARG A 129 -26.90 -14.66 30.67
CA ARG A 129 -26.06 -15.84 30.43
C ARG A 129 -26.54 -16.56 29.18
N VAL A 130 -25.64 -17.29 28.52
CA VAL A 130 -25.99 -18.15 27.38
C VAL A 130 -26.07 -19.58 27.89
N VAL A 131 -27.17 -20.26 27.55
CA VAL A 131 -27.41 -21.63 27.97
C VAL A 131 -27.60 -22.55 26.77
N GLN A 132 -27.32 -23.83 26.97
CA GLN A 132 -27.58 -24.88 26.00
C GLN A 132 -28.94 -25.53 26.33
N GLU A 133 -29.80 -25.65 25.32
CA GLU A 133 -31.11 -26.26 25.54
C GLU A 133 -31.07 -27.79 25.41
N PRO A 134 -31.89 -28.56 26.13
CA PRO A 134 -31.80 -30.02 26.11
C PRO A 134 -32.20 -30.66 24.77
N ALA A 135 -32.92 -29.95 23.89
CA ALA A 135 -33.78 -30.58 22.88
C ALA A 135 -33.38 -30.48 21.40
N THR A 136 -32.19 -29.99 21.02
CA THR A 136 -31.81 -29.99 19.58
C THR A 136 -31.03 -31.24 19.22
N ALA A 137 -31.49 -31.98 18.20
CA ALA A 137 -30.84 -33.17 17.64
C ALA A 137 -29.31 -33.04 17.56
N SER A 138 -28.59 -33.94 18.23
CA SER A 138 -27.12 -33.95 18.35
C SER A 138 -26.40 -33.84 17.00
N ARG A 139 -26.99 -34.42 15.95
CA ARG A 139 -26.50 -34.38 14.55
C ARG A 139 -26.41 -32.97 13.99
N ARG A 140 -27.44 -32.14 14.21
CA ARG A 140 -27.49 -30.74 13.73
C ARG A 140 -26.42 -29.87 14.40
N ARG A 141 -26.21 -30.04 15.71
CA ARG A 141 -25.14 -29.34 16.45
C ARG A 141 -23.76 -29.72 15.94
N ARG A 142 -23.55 -31.02 15.68
CA ARG A 142 -22.28 -31.53 15.15
C ARG A 142 -22.00 -30.94 13.77
N ALA A 143 -22.98 -30.93 12.88
CA ALA A 143 -22.87 -30.31 11.55
C ALA A 143 -22.52 -28.81 11.62
N ALA A 144 -23.25 -28.03 12.42
CA ALA A 144 -23.01 -26.60 12.58
C ALA A 144 -21.60 -26.29 13.14
N ARG A 145 -21.08 -27.12 14.06
CA ARG A 145 -19.70 -26.99 14.55
C ARG A 145 -18.67 -27.32 13.47
N MET A 146 -18.90 -28.34 12.65
CA MET A 146 -18.00 -28.68 11.53
C MET A 146 -17.95 -27.56 10.50
N VAL A 147 -19.10 -26.95 10.16
CA VAL A 147 -19.15 -25.79 9.26
C VAL A 147 -18.37 -24.61 9.84
N ALA A 148 -18.59 -24.27 11.12
CA ALA A 148 -17.86 -23.20 11.76
C ALA A 148 -16.34 -23.47 11.80
N LEU A 149 -15.92 -24.70 12.09
CA LEU A 149 -14.51 -25.09 12.05
C LEU A 149 -13.94 -24.98 10.63
N GLY A 150 -14.66 -25.45 9.62
CA GLY A 150 -14.28 -25.32 8.21
C GLY A 150 -14.08 -23.86 7.79
N LEU A 151 -14.95 -22.96 8.22
CA LEU A 151 -14.82 -21.51 7.96
C LEU A 151 -13.58 -20.91 8.63
N VAL A 152 -13.24 -21.33 9.86
CA VAL A 152 -12.02 -20.89 10.56
C VAL A 152 -10.77 -21.40 9.85
N ILE A 153 -10.76 -22.67 9.44
CA ILE A 153 -9.64 -23.26 8.67
C ILE A 153 -9.49 -22.54 7.34
N LEU A 154 -10.59 -22.28 6.62
CA LEU A 154 -10.59 -21.53 5.37
C LEU A 154 -10.00 -20.13 5.57
N PHE A 155 -10.41 -19.39 6.60
CA PHE A 155 -9.87 -18.06 6.89
C PHE A 155 -8.38 -18.10 7.21
N GLY A 156 -7.94 -19.08 8.01
CA GLY A 156 -6.51 -19.29 8.30
C GLY A 156 -5.70 -19.61 7.04
N TRP A 157 -6.26 -20.44 6.15
CA TRP A 157 -5.65 -20.75 4.86
C TRP A 157 -5.55 -19.52 3.94
N LEU A 158 -6.59 -18.68 3.89
CA LEU A 158 -6.59 -17.41 3.15
C LEU A 158 -5.60 -16.37 3.72
N ALA A 159 -5.29 -16.44 5.02
CA ALA A 159 -4.31 -15.58 5.68
C ALA A 159 -2.85 -16.07 5.52
N ALA A 160 -2.64 -17.37 5.27
CA ALA A 160 -1.31 -17.97 5.21
C ALA A 160 -0.35 -17.35 4.16
N PRO A 161 -0.78 -16.99 2.93
CA PRO A 161 0.08 -16.30 1.97
C PRO A 161 0.62 -14.96 2.50
N ARG A 162 -0.23 -14.20 3.20
CA ARG A 162 0.15 -12.92 3.83
C ARG A 162 1.21 -13.12 4.92
N ALA A 163 1.03 -14.13 5.76
CA ALA A 163 2.02 -14.46 6.78
C ALA A 163 3.39 -14.81 6.16
N ARG A 164 3.41 -15.57 5.06
CA ARG A 164 4.66 -15.89 4.33
C ARG A 164 5.33 -14.65 3.75
N LEU A 165 4.56 -13.72 3.17
CA LEU A 165 5.07 -12.44 2.68
C LEU A 165 5.63 -11.59 3.82
N TYR A 166 4.97 -11.58 4.97
CA TYR A 166 5.44 -10.84 6.14
C TYR A 166 6.81 -11.35 6.59
N VAL A 167 6.99 -12.67 6.66
CA VAL A 167 8.29 -13.28 7.00
C VAL A 167 9.36 -12.90 5.98
N ARG A 168 9.02 -12.85 4.68
CA ARG A 168 9.97 -12.41 3.62
C ARG A 168 10.37 -10.96 3.79
N ALA A 169 9.42 -10.06 4.00
CA ALA A 169 9.68 -8.65 4.27
C ALA A 169 10.52 -8.45 5.53
N ALA A 170 10.19 -9.18 6.61
CA ALA A 170 10.92 -9.11 7.87
C ALA A 170 12.40 -9.51 7.75
N ARG A 171 12.74 -10.41 6.81
CA ARG A 171 14.13 -10.78 6.53
C ARG A 171 14.92 -9.66 5.87
N MET A 172 14.25 -8.72 5.20
CA MET A 172 14.91 -7.57 4.57
C MET A 172 15.23 -6.45 5.57
N ILE A 173 14.75 -6.55 6.82
CA ILE A 173 15.02 -5.54 7.84
C ILE A 173 16.53 -5.46 8.05
N PRO A 174 17.14 -4.30 7.78
CA PRO A 174 18.57 -4.13 7.97
C PRO A 174 18.89 -4.03 9.47
N PRO A 175 20.12 -4.37 9.90
CA PRO A 175 20.58 -4.09 11.25
C PRO A 175 20.51 -2.58 11.55
N ALA A 176 20.42 -2.22 12.82
CA ALA A 176 20.37 -0.83 13.27
C ALA A 176 21.54 -0.02 12.69
N ALA A 177 21.24 1.10 12.05
CA ALA A 177 22.22 1.93 11.37
C ALA A 177 22.97 2.83 12.37
N THR A 178 24.28 2.85 12.30
CA THR A 178 25.06 4.07 12.58
C THR A 178 25.08 4.90 11.30
N THR A 179 24.61 6.15 11.35
CA THR A 179 24.68 7.07 10.20
C THR A 179 26.15 7.23 9.78
N PRO A 180 26.49 7.13 8.48
CA PRO A 180 27.80 7.58 8.02
C PRO A 180 27.92 9.08 8.33
N THR A 181 28.82 9.44 9.25
CA THR A 181 29.22 10.84 9.40
C THR A 181 29.94 11.25 8.13
N GLY A 182 29.31 12.11 7.33
CA GLY A 182 30.02 12.86 6.29
C GLY A 182 31.19 13.63 6.92
N LEU A 183 32.24 13.84 6.13
CA LEU A 183 33.43 14.58 6.55
C LEU A 183 33.14 16.08 6.79
N LEU A 184 32.06 16.61 6.20
CA LEU A 184 31.63 18.01 6.30
C LEU A 184 30.21 18.13 6.88
N PRO A 185 29.94 19.16 7.71
CA PRO A 185 28.61 19.41 8.24
C PRO A 185 27.65 19.85 7.11
N PRO A 186 26.35 19.53 7.22
CA PRO A 186 25.37 20.01 6.25
C PRO A 186 25.33 21.54 6.20
N ARG A 187 25.17 22.09 4.99
CA ARG A 187 25.07 23.51 4.72
C ARG A 187 23.65 23.90 4.34
N ASP A 188 23.03 24.74 5.15
CA ASP A 188 21.67 25.21 4.88
C ASP A 188 21.64 26.12 3.64
N ILE A 189 20.63 25.94 2.82
CA ILE A 189 20.44 26.72 1.58
C ILE A 189 20.37 28.24 1.82
N ARG A 190 19.88 28.68 2.97
CA ARG A 190 19.74 30.12 3.31
C ARG A 190 21.09 30.83 3.46
N VAL A 191 22.19 30.10 3.63
CA VAL A 191 23.54 30.66 3.72
C VAL A 191 24.30 30.58 2.39
N VAL A 192 23.66 30.15 1.30
CA VAL A 192 24.21 30.20 -0.05
C VAL A 192 23.94 31.59 -0.62
N ALA A 193 25.00 32.36 -0.88
CA ALA A 193 24.87 33.69 -1.43
C ALA A 193 24.52 33.63 -2.93
N PRO A 194 23.73 34.58 -3.48
CA PRO A 194 23.46 34.63 -4.91
C PRO A 194 24.71 34.66 -5.79
N ALA A 195 25.81 35.23 -5.30
CA ALA A 195 27.10 35.24 -5.99
C ALA A 195 27.71 33.84 -6.19
N GLU A 196 27.30 32.84 -5.41
CA GLU A 196 27.73 31.46 -5.56
C GLU A 196 27.00 30.74 -6.72
N HIS A 197 25.87 31.27 -7.20
CA HIS A 197 25.10 30.67 -8.29
C HIS A 197 25.94 30.54 -9.56
N THR A 198 26.69 31.59 -9.90
CA THR A 198 27.58 31.59 -11.07
C THR A 198 28.71 30.57 -10.93
N ALA A 199 29.21 30.32 -9.71
CA ALA A 199 30.24 29.31 -9.48
C ALA A 199 29.66 27.89 -9.64
N LEU A 200 28.46 27.65 -9.12
CA LEU A 200 27.72 26.40 -9.31
C LEU A 200 27.40 26.15 -10.79
N ALA A 201 26.96 27.18 -11.52
CA ALA A 201 26.67 27.11 -12.95
C ALA A 201 27.91 26.73 -13.77
N ARG A 202 29.03 27.43 -13.54
CA ARG A 202 30.33 27.10 -14.17
C ARG A 202 30.79 25.69 -13.84
N TRP A 203 30.58 25.22 -12.61
CA TRP A 203 30.93 23.85 -12.25
C TRP A 203 30.11 22.84 -13.06
N LEU A 204 28.81 23.09 -13.25
CA LEU A 204 27.95 22.22 -14.08
C LEU A 204 28.34 22.26 -15.57
N ASP A 205 28.84 23.39 -16.09
CA ASP A 205 29.34 23.45 -17.47
C ASP A 205 30.61 22.62 -17.69
N VAL A 206 31.43 22.46 -16.65
CA VAL A 206 32.69 21.69 -16.71
C VAL A 206 32.49 20.22 -16.36
N CYS A 207 31.70 19.93 -15.32
CA CYS A 207 31.57 18.61 -14.72
C CYS A 207 30.25 17.91 -15.07
N GLY A 208 29.25 18.65 -15.54
CA GLY A 208 27.96 18.10 -15.93
C GLY A 208 28.03 17.32 -17.23
N LEU A 209 27.17 16.32 -17.35
CA LEU A 209 27.06 15.45 -18.50
C LEU A 209 25.65 15.52 -19.11
N PRO A 210 25.48 15.20 -20.41
CA PRO A 210 24.17 14.99 -20.99
C PRO A 210 23.38 13.92 -20.22
N PRO A 211 22.11 14.16 -19.82
CA PRO A 211 21.36 13.23 -18.99
C PRO A 211 21.27 11.81 -19.53
N GLU A 212 21.06 11.65 -20.84
CA GLU A 212 20.95 10.35 -21.50
C GLU A 212 22.26 9.54 -21.38
N GLU A 213 23.40 10.16 -21.69
CA GLU A 213 24.72 9.53 -21.61
C GLU A 213 25.09 9.17 -20.18
N TYR A 214 24.83 10.07 -19.23
CA TYR A 214 25.08 9.83 -17.81
C TYR A 214 24.24 8.66 -17.28
N ALA A 215 22.93 8.65 -17.57
CA ALA A 215 22.02 7.61 -17.11
C ALA A 215 22.43 6.22 -17.62
N VAL A 216 22.78 6.11 -18.90
CA VAL A 216 23.22 4.84 -19.52
C VAL A 216 24.57 4.41 -18.95
N ALA A 217 25.52 5.33 -18.77
CA ALA A 217 26.83 5.03 -18.19
C ALA A 217 26.72 4.52 -16.74
N ILE A 218 25.87 5.14 -15.92
CA ILE A 218 25.58 4.69 -14.57
C ILE A 218 24.92 3.30 -14.60
N ALA A 219 23.90 3.09 -15.43
CA ALA A 219 23.25 1.78 -15.56
C ALA A 219 24.21 0.67 -16.03
N ALA A 220 25.24 0.99 -16.79
CA ALA A 220 26.26 0.02 -17.21
C ALA A 220 27.20 -0.39 -16.06
N ARG A 221 27.45 0.51 -15.10
CA ARG A 221 28.37 0.33 -13.97
C ARG A 221 27.74 -0.35 -12.76
N HIS A 222 26.42 -0.21 -12.60
CA HIS A 222 25.68 -0.71 -11.45
C HIS A 222 24.78 -1.90 -11.86
N GLN A 223 24.55 -2.84 -10.94
CA GLN A 223 23.63 -3.95 -11.23
C GLN A 223 22.17 -3.49 -11.16
N LEU A 224 21.86 -2.57 -10.24
CA LEU A 224 20.55 -1.95 -10.10
C LEU A 224 20.70 -0.44 -10.12
N THR A 225 20.03 0.20 -11.06
CA THR A 225 19.86 1.65 -11.10
C THR A 225 18.42 2.01 -10.80
N ILE A 226 18.20 2.74 -9.71
CA ILE A 226 16.88 3.25 -9.33
C ILE A 226 16.75 4.65 -9.90
N PHE A 227 15.72 4.92 -10.69
CA PHE A 227 15.31 6.26 -11.08
C PHE A 227 14.20 6.70 -10.12
N GLY A 228 14.49 7.75 -9.37
CA GLY A 228 13.58 8.38 -8.43
C GLY A 228 12.84 9.53 -9.09
N GLU A 229 11.56 9.33 -9.39
CA GLU A 229 10.71 10.35 -10.00
C GLU A 229 9.81 11.08 -8.99
N PHE A 230 9.26 12.20 -9.43
CA PHE A 230 7.99 12.72 -8.96
C PHE A 230 6.87 12.26 -9.91
N HIS A 231 5.77 11.75 -9.36
CA HIS A 231 4.73 11.08 -10.16
C HIS A 231 4.00 12.05 -11.10
N HIS A 232 3.49 11.49 -12.20
CA HIS A 232 2.69 12.20 -13.21
C HIS A 232 3.42 13.33 -13.97
N VAL A 233 4.76 13.29 -14.04
CA VAL A 233 5.58 14.17 -14.88
C VAL A 233 5.91 13.48 -16.21
N ALA A 234 5.29 13.93 -17.30
CA ALA A 234 5.43 13.31 -18.62
C ALA A 234 6.87 13.33 -19.14
N ASP A 235 7.62 14.38 -18.84
CA ASP A 235 8.99 14.53 -19.33
C ASP A 235 9.95 13.49 -18.74
N ASN A 236 9.71 13.04 -17.49
CA ASN A 236 10.47 11.97 -16.84
C ASN A 236 10.26 10.63 -17.57
N LEU A 237 9.00 10.28 -17.88
CA LEU A 237 8.67 9.04 -18.57
C LEU A 237 9.10 9.06 -20.04
N ARG A 238 8.98 10.21 -20.71
CA ARG A 238 9.50 10.39 -22.07
C ARG A 238 11.02 10.31 -22.12
N PHE A 239 11.72 10.75 -21.08
CA PHE A 239 13.15 10.52 -20.94
C PHE A 239 13.46 9.02 -20.82
N LEU A 240 12.74 8.28 -19.96
CA LEU A 240 12.88 6.81 -19.87
C LEU A 240 12.68 6.14 -21.23
N ILE A 241 11.59 6.47 -21.93
CA ILE A 241 11.27 5.96 -23.28
C ILE A 241 12.45 6.16 -24.23
N ARG A 242 13.02 7.37 -24.28
CA ARG A 242 14.16 7.67 -25.15
C ARG A 242 15.40 6.83 -24.85
N ILE A 243 15.69 6.55 -23.58
CA ILE A 243 16.92 5.83 -23.19
C ILE A 243 16.76 4.31 -23.14
N LEU A 244 15.55 3.76 -23.24
CA LEU A 244 15.30 2.31 -23.14
C LEU A 244 16.16 1.46 -24.09
N PRO A 245 16.30 1.81 -25.39
CA PRO A 245 17.16 1.05 -26.30
C PRO A 245 18.63 1.03 -25.83
N ASP A 246 19.15 2.17 -25.39
CA ASP A 246 20.53 2.29 -24.93
C ASP A 246 20.76 1.60 -23.58
N LEU A 247 19.80 1.64 -22.67
CA LEU A 247 19.83 0.84 -21.45
C LEU A 247 19.96 -0.65 -21.78
N TYR A 248 19.24 -1.13 -22.80
CA TYR A 248 19.31 -2.53 -23.21
C TYR A 248 20.63 -2.86 -23.93
N HIS A 249 20.99 -2.10 -24.96
CA HIS A 249 22.11 -2.42 -25.87
C HIS A 249 23.46 -2.03 -25.28
N ARG A 250 23.58 -0.85 -24.65
CA ARG A 250 24.85 -0.30 -24.15
C ARG A 250 25.08 -0.65 -22.68
N ALA A 251 24.06 -0.55 -21.83
CA ALA A 251 24.20 -0.87 -20.40
C ALA A 251 23.96 -2.35 -20.05
N GLY A 252 23.34 -3.11 -20.95
CA GLY A 252 23.06 -4.54 -20.72
C GLY A 252 21.91 -4.78 -19.74
N VAL A 253 21.01 -3.82 -19.57
CA VAL A 253 19.80 -3.96 -18.75
C VAL A 253 18.88 -5.03 -19.35
N ARG A 254 18.35 -5.91 -18.50
CA ARG A 254 17.44 -7.01 -18.91
C ARG A 254 16.11 -7.00 -18.16
N CYS A 255 15.97 -6.12 -17.18
CA CYS A 255 14.75 -6.00 -16.38
C CYS A 255 14.43 -4.53 -16.10
N LEU A 256 13.21 -4.11 -16.38
CA LEU A 256 12.60 -2.85 -15.96
C LEU A 256 11.58 -3.14 -14.85
N ALA A 257 11.83 -2.69 -13.63
CA ALA A 257 10.89 -2.78 -12.52
C ALA A 257 10.15 -1.46 -12.35
N MET A 258 8.83 -1.46 -12.22
CA MET A 258 8.04 -0.23 -12.10
C MET A 258 7.12 -0.24 -10.88
N GLU A 259 7.12 0.84 -10.08
CA GLU A 259 6.20 1.03 -8.95
C GLU A 259 4.73 1.12 -9.39
N ALA A 260 4.50 1.62 -10.61
CA ALA A 260 3.19 1.73 -11.23
C ALA A 260 2.55 0.36 -11.58
N LEU A 261 3.28 -0.74 -11.39
CA LEU A 261 2.87 -2.10 -11.76
C LEU A 261 2.98 -3.05 -10.57
N VAL A 262 2.18 -4.11 -10.59
CA VAL A 262 2.11 -5.11 -9.51
C VAL A 262 2.78 -6.42 -9.91
N TRP A 263 3.50 -7.05 -9.00
CA TRP A 263 4.23 -8.29 -9.30
C TRP A 263 3.31 -9.50 -9.51
N GLU A 264 2.04 -9.39 -9.13
CA GLU A 264 1.04 -10.41 -9.44
C GLU A 264 0.83 -10.55 -10.97
N ASP A 265 1.16 -9.50 -11.74
CA ASP A 265 0.92 -9.41 -13.19
C ASP A 265 2.17 -9.72 -14.05
N ASP A 266 3.30 -10.13 -13.48
CA ASP A 266 4.55 -10.28 -14.25
C ASP A 266 4.44 -11.20 -15.47
N ALA A 267 3.64 -12.27 -15.36
CA ALA A 267 3.43 -13.19 -16.47
C ALA A 267 2.64 -12.53 -17.61
N ASP A 268 1.66 -11.69 -17.27
CA ASP A 268 0.89 -10.90 -18.23
C ASP A 268 1.71 -9.76 -18.83
N LEU A 269 2.53 -9.09 -18.01
CA LEU A 269 3.48 -8.07 -18.47
C LEU A 269 4.46 -8.66 -19.48
N LEU A 270 5.05 -9.82 -19.18
CA LEU A 270 5.96 -10.50 -20.11
C LEU A 270 5.24 -10.86 -21.41
N ARG A 271 4.03 -11.41 -21.34
CA ARG A 271 3.22 -11.69 -22.54
C ARG A 271 2.95 -10.43 -23.36
N LEU A 272 2.55 -9.34 -22.71
CA LEU A 272 2.23 -8.07 -23.35
C LEU A 272 3.44 -7.49 -24.11
N VAL A 273 4.64 -7.53 -23.51
CA VAL A 273 5.83 -6.93 -24.14
C VAL A 273 6.56 -7.86 -25.11
N THR A 274 6.06 -9.09 -25.32
CA THR A 274 6.65 -10.08 -26.25
C THR A 274 5.66 -10.61 -27.29
N SER A 275 4.40 -10.21 -27.22
CA SER A 275 3.36 -10.60 -28.18
C SER A 275 3.63 -10.05 -29.58
N ALA A 276 2.98 -10.64 -30.58
CA ALA A 276 3.09 -10.22 -31.97
C ALA A 276 2.65 -8.76 -32.18
N GLU A 277 1.61 -8.35 -31.46
CA GLU A 277 1.02 -7.01 -31.46
C GLU A 277 0.90 -6.48 -30.02
N PHE A 278 0.98 -5.17 -29.83
CA PHE A 278 0.81 -4.55 -28.53
C PHE A 278 -0.67 -4.34 -28.20
N ASP A 279 -1.20 -5.07 -27.21
CA ASP A 279 -2.55 -4.88 -26.72
C ASP A 279 -2.59 -3.74 -25.67
N ARG A 280 -2.85 -2.52 -26.15
CA ARG A 280 -2.96 -1.34 -25.29
C ARG A 280 -4.09 -1.45 -24.27
N ARG A 281 -5.20 -2.16 -24.57
CA ARG A 281 -6.30 -2.36 -23.60
C ARG A 281 -5.89 -3.30 -22.48
N GLN A 282 -5.09 -4.32 -22.79
CA GLN A 282 -4.47 -5.15 -21.78
C GLN A 282 -3.51 -4.33 -20.91
N ALA A 283 -2.67 -3.47 -21.51
CA ALA A 283 -1.77 -2.59 -20.77
C ALA A 283 -2.52 -1.69 -19.76
N VAL A 284 -3.62 -1.04 -20.20
CA VAL A 284 -4.53 -0.30 -19.33
C VAL A 284 -5.07 -1.18 -18.20
N THR A 285 -5.48 -2.41 -18.52
CA THR A 285 -6.03 -3.35 -17.53
C THR A 285 -5.01 -3.70 -16.45
N LEU A 286 -3.75 -3.94 -16.81
CA LEU A 286 -2.66 -4.19 -15.85
C LEU A 286 -2.39 -2.95 -14.99
N ALA A 287 -2.40 -1.74 -15.58
CA ALA A 287 -2.26 -0.51 -14.81
C ALA A 287 -3.40 -0.29 -13.79
N ARG A 288 -4.62 -0.76 -14.07
CA ARG A 288 -5.74 -0.75 -13.11
C ARG A 288 -5.54 -1.68 -11.91
N HIS A 289 -4.66 -2.68 -12.01
CA HIS A 289 -4.37 -3.57 -10.87
C HIS A 289 -3.53 -2.87 -9.81
N GLN A 290 -2.80 -1.80 -10.17
CA GLN A 290 -2.08 -0.93 -9.22
C GLN A 290 -2.99 -0.50 -8.06
N GLY A 291 -2.48 -0.55 -6.83
CA GLY A 291 -3.29 -0.41 -5.62
C GLY A 291 -4.05 0.91 -5.47
N TRP A 292 -3.52 2.03 -5.96
CA TRP A 292 -4.12 3.38 -5.94
C TRP A 292 -5.29 3.54 -6.87
N LYS A 293 -5.43 2.69 -7.90
CA LYS A 293 -6.50 2.80 -8.91
C LYS A 293 -6.56 4.19 -9.57
N SER A 294 -5.43 4.89 -9.61
CA SER A 294 -5.25 6.25 -10.15
C SER A 294 -4.01 6.39 -11.04
N TRP A 295 -3.33 5.29 -11.39
CA TRP A 295 -2.18 5.28 -12.32
C TRP A 295 -2.63 5.22 -13.78
N GLY A 296 -3.62 6.06 -14.13
CA GLY A 296 -4.18 6.17 -15.48
C GLY A 296 -3.39 7.05 -16.42
N SER A 297 -2.14 7.38 -16.09
CA SER A 297 -1.30 8.24 -16.92
C SER A 297 -0.81 7.50 -18.16
N ARG A 298 -1.11 8.09 -19.33
CA ARG A 298 -0.78 7.57 -20.67
C ARG A 298 0.68 7.21 -20.82
N GLU A 299 1.58 8.07 -20.33
CA GLU A 299 3.02 7.89 -20.50
C GLU A 299 3.56 6.61 -19.82
N TYR A 300 2.95 6.09 -18.76
CA TYR A 300 3.37 4.79 -18.20
C TYR A 300 3.01 3.63 -19.12
N ILE A 301 1.91 3.73 -19.88
CA ILE A 301 1.52 2.74 -20.88
C ILE A 301 2.45 2.84 -22.09
N ASP A 302 2.83 4.05 -22.49
CA ASP A 302 3.77 4.27 -23.59
C ASP A 302 5.15 3.69 -23.28
N VAL A 303 5.58 3.65 -22.00
CA VAL A 303 6.78 2.90 -21.58
C VAL A 303 6.65 1.41 -21.89
N LEU A 304 5.50 0.78 -21.60
CA LEU A 304 5.27 -0.64 -21.92
C LEU A 304 5.27 -0.87 -23.43
N GLU A 305 4.68 0.04 -24.19
CA GLU A 305 4.67 -0.01 -25.65
C GLU A 305 6.09 0.11 -26.22
N GLU A 306 6.92 0.99 -25.65
CA GLU A 306 8.31 1.12 -26.09
C GLU A 306 9.15 -0.12 -25.76
N VAL A 307 8.95 -0.75 -24.60
CA VAL A 307 9.59 -2.03 -24.30
C VAL A 307 9.15 -3.12 -25.30
N TRP A 308 7.87 -3.14 -25.68
CA TRP A 308 7.40 -4.03 -26.74
C TRP A 308 8.08 -3.75 -28.08
N ARG A 309 8.16 -2.47 -28.51
CA ARG A 309 8.84 -2.08 -29.77
C ARG A 309 10.30 -2.51 -29.77
N LEU A 310 11.00 -2.26 -28.67
CA LEU A 310 12.37 -2.73 -28.47
C LEU A 310 12.46 -4.26 -28.61
N ASN A 311 11.62 -5.01 -27.90
CA ASN A 311 11.64 -6.48 -27.97
C ASN A 311 11.34 -7.01 -29.39
N ARG A 312 10.49 -6.33 -30.16
CA ARG A 312 10.20 -6.67 -31.57
C ARG A 312 11.38 -6.39 -32.51
N SER A 313 12.27 -5.47 -32.16
CA SER A 313 13.46 -5.15 -32.96
C SER A 313 14.66 -6.05 -32.66
N LEU A 314 14.61 -6.84 -31.59
CA LEU A 314 15.71 -7.72 -31.19
C LEU A 314 15.90 -8.89 -32.17
N PRO A 315 17.16 -9.30 -32.44
CA PRO A 315 17.45 -10.52 -33.19
C PRO A 315 16.87 -11.79 -32.53
N ALA A 316 16.60 -12.81 -33.34
CA ALA A 316 16.12 -14.10 -32.82
C ALA A 316 17.10 -14.69 -31.79
N GLY A 317 16.57 -15.17 -30.66
CA GLY A 317 17.36 -15.76 -29.57
C GLY A 317 17.93 -14.73 -28.59
N GLN A 318 17.86 -13.44 -28.88
CA GLN A 318 18.25 -12.38 -27.96
C GLN A 318 17.20 -12.28 -26.80
N PRO A 319 17.62 -12.27 -25.52
CA PRO A 319 16.67 -12.22 -24.40
C PRO A 319 15.87 -10.91 -24.39
N PRO A 320 14.53 -10.94 -24.21
CA PRO A 320 13.74 -9.73 -24.16
C PRO A 320 14.07 -8.88 -22.94
N LEU A 321 13.86 -7.57 -23.03
CA LEU A 321 13.73 -6.71 -21.86
C LEU A 321 12.42 -7.07 -21.14
N ARG A 322 12.54 -7.61 -19.93
CA ARG A 322 11.39 -7.95 -19.09
C ARG A 322 10.89 -6.70 -18.38
N VAL A 323 9.57 -6.58 -18.24
CA VAL A 323 8.95 -5.62 -17.31
C VAL A 323 8.39 -6.39 -16.12
N ILE A 324 8.65 -5.91 -14.91
CA ILE A 324 8.11 -6.49 -13.67
C ILE A 324 7.44 -5.43 -12.81
N GLY A 325 6.43 -5.86 -12.04
CA GLY A 325 5.87 -5.03 -10.99
C GLY A 325 6.80 -4.93 -9.78
N LEU A 326 6.98 -3.72 -9.27
CA LEU A 326 7.75 -3.49 -8.05
C LEU A 326 6.88 -3.58 -6.80
N ASP A 327 5.60 -3.21 -6.92
CA ASP A 327 4.64 -3.24 -5.82
C ASP A 327 3.70 -4.44 -5.96
N ARG A 328 2.68 -4.51 -5.11
CA ARG A 328 1.59 -5.48 -5.20
C ARG A 328 0.23 -4.83 -5.24
N GLU A 329 -0.77 -5.65 -5.51
CA GLU A 329 -2.15 -5.20 -5.35
C GLU A 329 -2.46 -4.89 -3.87
N TRP A 330 -2.85 -3.64 -3.64
CA TRP A 330 -3.33 -3.11 -2.36
C TRP A 330 -4.71 -2.47 -2.55
N ASP A 331 -5.52 -2.38 -1.49
CA ASP A 331 -6.74 -1.56 -1.49
C ASP A 331 -6.44 -0.13 -1.01
N MET A 332 -5.64 0.61 -1.78
CA MET A 332 -5.21 1.97 -1.39
C MET A 332 -6.37 2.98 -1.30
N PRO A 333 -7.45 2.91 -2.12
CA PRO A 333 -8.64 3.71 -1.89
C PRO A 333 -9.18 3.58 -0.46
N SER A 334 -9.19 2.35 0.08
CA SER A 334 -9.58 2.14 1.47
C SER A 334 -8.57 2.73 2.46
N TRP A 335 -7.26 2.57 2.25
CA TRP A 335 -6.22 3.18 3.08
C TRP A 335 -6.35 4.70 3.15
N ALA A 336 -6.52 5.34 1.99
CA ALA A 336 -6.68 6.78 1.86
C ALA A 336 -7.90 7.29 2.66
N LEU A 337 -9.05 6.61 2.54
CA LEU A 337 -10.30 7.01 3.19
C LEU A 337 -10.34 6.73 4.70
N VAL A 338 -9.61 5.73 5.20
CA VAL A 338 -9.51 5.48 6.65
C VAL A 338 -8.53 6.43 7.34
N GLY A 339 -7.77 7.21 6.57
CA GLY A 339 -6.78 8.16 7.10
C GLY A 339 -5.48 7.47 7.53
N LEU A 340 -5.12 6.36 6.89
CA LEU A 340 -3.86 5.66 7.12
C LEU A 340 -3.03 5.72 5.83
N GLY A 341 -1.85 6.32 5.87
CA GLY A 341 -0.95 6.45 4.71
C GLY A 341 -0.47 7.88 4.49
N ASP A 342 0.37 8.07 3.47
CA ASP A 342 0.93 9.40 3.14
C ASP A 342 -0.08 10.26 2.34
N ASP A 343 -0.92 9.66 1.48
CA ASP A 343 -1.95 10.36 0.67
C ASP A 343 -3.38 10.14 1.19
N THR A 344 -3.63 10.50 2.44
CA THR A 344 -4.98 10.39 3.04
C THR A 344 -5.98 11.30 2.34
N GLN A 345 -7.23 10.85 2.23
CA GLN A 345 -8.30 11.59 1.55
C GLN A 345 -9.45 11.87 2.51
N ALA A 346 -10.04 13.07 2.41
CA ALA A 346 -11.19 13.45 3.21
C ALA A 346 -12.47 12.82 2.63
N GLY A 347 -12.98 11.78 3.28
CA GLY A 347 -14.21 11.10 2.89
C GLY A 347 -15.32 11.18 3.93
N PRO A 348 -16.54 10.71 3.60
CA PRO A 348 -17.61 10.55 4.57
C PRO A 348 -17.19 9.69 5.77
N TRP A 349 -17.66 10.03 6.97
CA TRP A 349 -17.20 9.39 8.20
C TRP A 349 -17.39 7.86 8.22
N TRP A 350 -18.42 7.34 7.55
CA TRP A 350 -18.70 5.90 7.49
C TRP A 350 -17.66 5.13 6.65
N GLU A 351 -16.93 5.79 5.75
CA GLU A 351 -15.85 5.14 4.98
C GLU A 351 -14.64 4.79 5.88
N ARG A 352 -14.54 5.38 7.08
CA ARG A 352 -13.57 4.96 8.10
C ARG A 352 -13.79 3.53 8.57
N LEU A 353 -14.99 2.96 8.36
CA LEU A 353 -15.27 1.55 8.68
C LEU A 353 -14.53 0.57 7.76
N ARG A 354 -13.99 1.02 6.61
CA ARG A 354 -13.11 0.24 5.73
C ARG A 354 -11.84 -0.27 6.43
N LEU A 355 -11.57 0.16 7.67
CA LEU A 355 -10.52 -0.39 8.53
C LEU A 355 -10.52 -1.93 8.58
N LEU A 356 -11.70 -2.56 8.52
CA LEU A 356 -11.82 -4.02 8.48
C LEU A 356 -11.11 -4.63 7.25
N ARG A 357 -11.20 -4.00 6.07
CA ARG A 357 -10.56 -4.49 4.84
C ARG A 357 -9.04 -4.42 4.92
N VAL A 358 -8.52 -3.32 5.46
CA VAL A 358 -7.07 -3.06 5.46
C VAL A 358 -6.35 -3.70 6.65
N SER A 359 -7.07 -4.10 7.69
CA SER A 359 -6.49 -4.63 8.94
C SER A 359 -5.57 -5.85 8.75
N LEU A 360 -5.91 -6.77 7.83
CA LEU A 360 -5.09 -7.96 7.56
C LEU A 360 -3.77 -7.65 6.85
N ASP A 361 -3.76 -6.56 6.09
CA ASP A 361 -2.59 -6.13 5.32
C ASP A 361 -1.77 -5.06 6.05
N LEU A 362 -2.23 -4.59 7.21
CA LEU A 362 -1.56 -3.54 7.98
C LEU A 362 -0.10 -3.87 8.37
N PRO A 363 0.24 -5.09 8.83
CA PRO A 363 1.63 -5.46 9.07
C PRO A 363 2.48 -5.51 7.80
N LEU A 364 1.87 -5.81 6.65
CA LEU A 364 2.55 -5.89 5.36
C LEU A 364 2.76 -4.50 4.75
N MET A 365 1.77 -3.62 4.83
CA MET A 365 1.84 -2.25 4.35
C MET A 365 2.92 -1.44 5.09
N ALA A 366 3.04 -1.65 6.41
CA ALA A 366 4.14 -1.12 7.21
C ALA A 366 5.54 -1.58 6.72
N ARG A 367 5.59 -2.61 5.87
CA ARG A 367 6.79 -3.23 5.29
C ARG A 367 6.82 -3.17 3.77
N ARG A 368 6.13 -2.20 3.15
CA ARG A 368 6.06 -2.02 1.68
C ARG A 368 7.45 -1.94 1.04
N ASP A 369 8.34 -1.09 1.54
CA ASP A 369 9.72 -0.96 1.04
C ASP A 369 10.56 -2.23 1.20
N GLU A 370 10.40 -2.94 2.32
CA GLU A 370 11.03 -4.24 2.54
C GLU A 370 10.55 -5.29 1.53
N LEU A 371 9.27 -5.27 1.15
CA LEU A 371 8.73 -6.14 0.12
C LEU A 371 9.27 -5.78 -1.27
N MET A 372 9.34 -4.48 -1.62
CA MET A 372 9.94 -4.02 -2.88
C MET A 372 11.43 -4.42 -2.97
N ALA A 373 12.17 -4.28 -1.86
CA ALA A 373 13.56 -4.71 -1.77
C ALA A 373 13.69 -6.24 -1.93
N TRP A 374 12.85 -7.02 -1.24
CA TRP A 374 12.81 -8.49 -1.39
C TRP A 374 12.54 -8.89 -2.85
N ARG A 375 11.65 -8.16 -3.52
CA ARG A 375 11.30 -8.39 -4.92
C ARG A 375 12.52 -8.19 -5.83
N LEU A 376 13.23 -7.07 -5.68
CA LEU A 376 14.44 -6.79 -6.48
C LEU A 376 15.59 -7.74 -6.16
N GLU A 377 15.77 -8.12 -4.88
CA GLU A 377 16.70 -9.19 -4.49
C GLU A 377 16.44 -10.49 -5.27
N ARG A 378 15.17 -10.90 -5.37
CA ARG A 378 14.79 -12.13 -6.06
C ARG A 378 14.96 -12.07 -7.57
N GLU A 379 14.55 -10.97 -8.21
CA GLU A 379 14.50 -10.91 -9.68
C GLU A 379 15.80 -10.41 -10.31
N VAL A 380 16.58 -9.59 -9.60
CA VAL A 380 17.76 -8.92 -10.12
C VAL A 380 19.02 -9.56 -9.56
N PHE A 381 19.17 -9.57 -8.24
CA PHE A 381 20.40 -10.02 -7.60
C PHE A 381 20.55 -11.54 -7.64
N ALA A 382 19.48 -12.30 -7.37
CA ALA A 382 19.54 -13.76 -7.42
C ALA A 382 19.71 -14.33 -8.85
N THR A 383 19.37 -13.55 -9.88
CA THR A 383 19.53 -13.94 -11.30
C THR A 383 20.82 -13.40 -11.93
N GLY A 384 21.53 -12.51 -11.25
CA GLY A 384 22.71 -11.84 -11.79
C GLY A 384 22.40 -10.84 -12.92
N GLN A 385 21.13 -10.51 -13.16
CA GLN A 385 20.74 -9.59 -14.23
C GLN A 385 20.99 -8.13 -13.82
N ARG A 386 21.22 -7.25 -14.81
CA ARG A 386 21.15 -5.81 -14.59
C ARG A 386 19.73 -5.31 -14.78
N ALA A 387 19.32 -4.38 -13.93
CA ALA A 387 17.98 -3.85 -13.91
C ALA A 387 17.93 -2.33 -13.72
N VAL A 388 16.86 -1.75 -14.24
CA VAL A 388 16.41 -0.41 -13.89
C VAL A 388 15.14 -0.52 -13.06
N ALA A 389 15.05 0.21 -11.96
CA ALA A 389 13.83 0.36 -11.18
C ALA A 389 13.32 1.79 -11.29
N TRP A 390 12.05 1.97 -11.67
CA TRP A 390 11.37 3.25 -11.79
C TRP A 390 10.36 3.39 -10.65
N ALA A 391 10.63 4.31 -9.73
CA ALA A 391 9.82 4.48 -8.52
C ALA A 391 9.85 5.94 -8.04
N GLY A 392 8.94 6.29 -7.14
CA GLY A 392 8.96 7.59 -6.46
C GLY A 392 10.29 7.79 -5.72
N ALA A 393 10.85 9.00 -5.78
CA ALA A 393 12.21 9.29 -5.29
C ALA A 393 12.48 8.85 -3.84
N ALA A 394 11.46 8.90 -2.98
CA ALA A 394 11.56 8.46 -1.59
C ALA A 394 11.80 6.94 -1.42
N HIS A 395 11.43 6.12 -2.39
CA HIS A 395 11.76 4.68 -2.38
C HIS A 395 13.22 4.42 -2.73
N GLY A 396 13.84 5.30 -3.54
CA GLY A 396 15.19 5.14 -4.06
C GLY A 396 16.33 5.53 -3.12
N TYR A 397 16.04 6.23 -2.00
CA TYR A 397 17.08 6.72 -1.08
C TYR A 397 18.12 5.66 -0.72
N THR A 398 19.41 5.93 -0.96
CA THR A 398 20.50 4.94 -0.81
C THR A 398 21.18 4.96 0.55
N ASP A 399 21.54 6.14 1.05
CA ASP A 399 22.38 6.28 2.24
C ASP A 399 21.64 7.01 3.39
N TYR A 400 20.36 7.33 3.17
CA TYR A 400 19.46 7.95 4.14
C TYR A 400 18.58 6.93 4.87
N ALA A 401 18.51 7.08 6.21
CA ALA A 401 17.63 6.33 7.07
C ALA A 401 16.75 7.29 7.88
N ARG A 402 15.47 7.38 7.50
CA ARG A 402 14.49 8.33 8.05
C ARG A 402 14.32 8.10 9.55
N PRO A 403 14.54 9.09 10.42
CA PRO A 403 14.27 8.96 11.85
C PRO A 403 12.76 8.84 12.09
N LEU A 404 12.39 7.90 12.96
CA LEU A 404 11.04 7.75 13.50
C LEU A 404 10.99 8.49 14.83
N VAL A 405 10.32 9.64 14.80
CA VAL A 405 10.19 10.54 15.95
C VAL A 405 8.87 10.25 16.65
N PHE A 406 8.94 9.95 17.95
CA PHE A 406 7.79 9.77 18.83
C PHE A 406 7.93 10.73 20.01
N GLY A 407 7.16 11.81 20.01
CA GLY A 407 7.39 12.95 20.92
C GLY A 407 8.77 13.56 20.68
N ASP A 408 9.53 13.78 21.75
CA ASP A 408 10.88 14.35 21.67
C ASP A 408 11.98 13.29 21.48
N SER A 409 11.61 12.00 21.43
CA SER A 409 12.55 10.89 21.30
C SER A 409 12.64 10.37 19.86
N THR A 410 13.87 10.15 19.39
CA THR A 410 14.12 9.35 18.19
C THR A 410 14.33 7.91 18.63
N SER A 411 13.32 7.05 18.42
CA SER A 411 13.34 5.67 18.92
C SER A 411 13.91 4.66 17.92
N ALA A 412 13.84 4.97 16.62
CA ALA A 412 14.31 4.10 15.54
C ALA A 412 14.58 4.89 14.24
N ARG A 413 15.32 4.29 13.30
CA ARG A 413 15.48 4.80 11.93
C ARG A 413 14.92 3.78 10.94
N ARG A 414 14.12 4.23 9.98
CA ARG A 414 13.54 3.40 8.91
C ARG A 414 14.30 3.63 7.60
N ARG A 415 14.82 2.55 7.03
CA ARG A 415 15.41 2.57 5.68
C ARG A 415 14.33 2.31 4.63
N ARG A 416 14.46 2.97 3.48
CA ARG A 416 13.61 2.78 2.29
C ARG A 416 14.23 1.70 1.38
N MET A 417 13.53 1.31 0.33
CA MET A 417 13.95 0.22 -0.57
C MET A 417 15.41 0.35 -1.03
N GLY A 418 15.80 1.53 -1.53
CA GLY A 418 17.17 1.80 -1.99
C GLY A 418 18.21 1.53 -0.91
N ALA A 419 17.99 2.02 0.31
CA ALA A 419 18.93 1.92 1.42
C ALA A 419 19.00 0.52 2.02
N ILE A 420 17.90 -0.23 1.97
CA ILE A 420 17.88 -1.65 2.29
C ILE A 420 18.81 -2.40 1.33
N LEU A 421 18.62 -2.21 0.03
CA LEU A 421 19.42 -2.89 -1.00
C LEU A 421 20.89 -2.43 -0.97
N ARG A 422 21.15 -1.13 -0.85
CA ARG A 422 22.49 -0.55 -0.70
C ARG A 422 23.25 -1.16 0.47
N SER A 423 22.57 -1.39 1.60
CA SER A 423 23.20 -2.01 2.77
C SER A 423 23.58 -3.49 2.59
N ARG A 424 22.96 -4.18 1.62
CA ARG A 424 23.23 -5.59 1.31
C ARG A 424 24.20 -5.79 0.16
N TYR A 425 24.07 -4.95 -0.88
CA TYR A 425 24.75 -5.12 -2.16
C TYR A 425 25.79 -4.02 -2.44
N GLY A 426 25.93 -3.05 -1.54
CA GLY A 426 26.92 -1.99 -1.60
C GLY A 426 26.84 -1.19 -2.90
N GLN A 427 27.99 -1.02 -3.55
CA GLN A 427 28.10 -0.21 -4.76
C GLN A 427 27.34 -0.76 -5.97
N GLN A 428 26.75 -1.96 -5.92
CA GLN A 428 25.95 -2.50 -7.02
C GLN A 428 24.59 -1.79 -7.19
N VAL A 429 24.15 -1.03 -6.19
CA VAL A 429 22.87 -0.28 -6.20
C VAL A 429 23.16 1.21 -6.27
N CYS A 430 22.58 1.92 -7.23
CA CYS A 430 22.64 3.38 -7.28
C CYS A 430 21.26 4.01 -7.43
N HIS A 431 21.14 5.29 -7.10
CA HIS A 431 19.92 6.07 -7.24
C HIS A 431 20.19 7.34 -8.04
N LEU A 432 19.46 7.49 -9.13
CA LEU A 432 19.43 8.66 -9.99
C LEU A 432 18.14 9.43 -9.70
N ARG A 433 18.27 10.64 -9.19
CA ARG A 433 17.16 11.48 -8.79
C ARG A 433 16.79 12.44 -9.91
N LEU A 434 15.53 12.47 -10.31
CA LEU A 434 14.99 13.44 -11.26
C LEU A 434 14.59 14.72 -10.54
N HIS A 435 14.80 15.87 -11.18
CA HIS A 435 14.50 17.19 -10.60
C HIS A 435 13.02 17.38 -10.27
N ASP A 436 12.72 17.71 -9.00
CA ASP A 436 11.37 17.98 -8.51
C ASP A 436 11.37 18.94 -7.30
N SER A 437 10.33 19.75 -7.10
CA SER A 437 10.29 20.68 -5.96
C SER A 437 9.83 20.05 -4.64
N ALA A 438 8.95 19.04 -4.70
CA ALA A 438 8.24 18.55 -3.53
C ALA A 438 9.14 17.71 -2.61
N SER A 439 9.93 16.82 -3.19
CA SER A 439 10.75 15.87 -2.46
C SER A 439 12.20 16.33 -2.29
N GLU A 440 12.66 17.34 -3.04
CA GLU A 440 13.96 18.02 -2.83
C GLU A 440 13.91 19.04 -1.69
N GLY A 441 12.74 19.63 -1.47
CA GLY A 441 12.60 20.86 -0.70
C GLY A 441 12.52 22.08 -1.62
N PRO A 442 11.56 23.00 -1.38
CA PRO A 442 11.27 24.10 -2.29
C PRO A 442 12.43 25.07 -2.49
N ALA A 443 13.26 25.33 -1.47
CA ALA A 443 14.36 26.27 -1.58
C ALA A 443 15.60 25.65 -2.25
N LEU A 444 15.85 24.35 -2.05
CA LEU A 444 16.89 23.64 -2.78
C LEU A 444 16.57 23.57 -4.28
N ALA A 445 15.31 23.24 -4.61
CA ALA A 445 14.85 23.24 -6.00
C ALA A 445 14.95 24.64 -6.62
N ALA A 446 14.59 25.70 -5.89
CA ALA A 446 14.72 27.07 -6.36
C ALA A 446 16.17 27.51 -6.62
N LEU A 447 17.14 27.06 -5.81
CA LEU A 447 18.57 27.28 -6.09
C LEU A 447 18.96 26.59 -7.40
N ILE A 448 18.59 25.32 -7.58
CA ILE A 448 18.93 24.56 -8.80
C ILE A 448 18.32 25.26 -10.03
N GLU A 449 17.07 25.71 -9.94
CA GLU A 449 16.41 26.49 -11.00
C GLU A 449 17.14 27.80 -11.31
N ALA A 450 17.61 28.53 -10.29
CA ALA A 450 18.36 29.76 -10.47
C ALA A 450 19.73 29.51 -11.12
N VAL A 451 20.45 28.47 -10.68
CA VAL A 451 21.73 28.04 -11.29
C VAL A 451 21.53 27.61 -12.74
N GLN A 452 20.44 26.92 -13.03
CA GLN A 452 20.12 26.49 -14.40
C GLN A 452 19.64 27.64 -15.28
N ALA A 453 19.00 28.68 -14.73
CA ALA A 453 18.65 29.88 -15.47
C ALA A 453 19.90 30.59 -16.04
N ASP A 454 20.99 30.66 -15.27
CA ASP A 454 22.28 31.18 -15.74
C ASP A 454 22.85 30.39 -16.93
N ARG A 455 22.43 29.12 -17.07
CA ARG A 455 22.83 28.19 -18.13
C ARG A 455 21.79 28.05 -19.24
N GLY A 456 20.79 28.94 -19.28
CA GLY A 456 19.70 28.87 -20.25
C GLY A 456 18.85 27.60 -20.15
N HIS A 457 18.76 27.01 -18.95
CA HIS A 457 18.05 25.78 -18.64
C HIS A 457 18.50 24.53 -19.43
N ALA A 458 19.77 24.48 -19.83
CA ALA A 458 20.33 23.32 -20.52
C ALA A 458 20.22 22.03 -19.66
N PRO A 459 19.69 20.91 -20.20
CA PRO A 459 19.63 19.64 -19.48
C PRO A 459 21.00 19.20 -19.00
N VAL A 460 21.09 18.69 -17.77
CA VAL A 460 22.36 18.27 -17.18
C VAL A 460 22.15 17.15 -16.18
N ALA A 461 23.12 16.26 -16.08
CA ALA A 461 23.22 15.29 -15.00
C ALA A 461 24.63 15.26 -14.40
N PHE A 462 24.73 14.92 -13.12
CA PHE A 462 25.99 14.90 -12.40
C PHE A 462 25.94 13.99 -11.16
N ASP A 463 27.11 13.53 -10.70
CA ASP A 463 27.25 12.82 -9.43
C ASP A 463 27.04 13.79 -8.26
N LEU A 464 26.21 13.43 -7.29
CA LEU A 464 25.99 14.27 -6.12
C LEU A 464 27.19 14.25 -5.17
N ALA A 465 27.76 13.07 -4.94
CA ALA A 465 28.93 12.92 -4.09
C ALA A 465 30.14 13.65 -4.71
N GLY A 466 30.77 14.55 -3.95
CA GLY A 466 31.91 15.35 -4.42
C GLY A 466 31.52 16.57 -5.27
N SER A 467 30.23 16.78 -5.57
CA SER A 467 29.74 18.01 -6.17
C SER A 467 29.65 19.15 -5.15
N PRO A 468 29.63 20.42 -5.58
CA PRO A 468 29.36 21.54 -4.68
C PRO A 468 27.91 21.54 -4.13
N PHE A 469 27.04 20.67 -4.64
CA PHE A 469 25.68 20.47 -4.14
C PHE A 469 25.59 19.41 -3.02
N ALA A 470 26.64 18.62 -2.81
CA ALA A 470 26.61 17.41 -1.98
C ALA A 470 26.09 17.66 -0.56
N ASP A 471 26.58 18.71 0.08
CA ASP A 471 26.34 19.00 1.49
C ASP A 471 25.15 19.97 1.71
N LEU A 472 24.47 20.39 0.63
CA LEU A 472 23.32 21.28 0.74
C LEU A 472 22.14 20.59 1.46
N ARG A 473 21.33 21.39 2.16
CA ARG A 473 20.05 20.98 2.73
C ARG A 473 19.03 22.11 2.72
N ASP A 474 17.75 21.75 2.76
CA ASP A 474 16.63 22.68 2.84
C ASP A 474 15.71 22.37 4.02
N GLU A 475 15.67 23.26 5.03
CA GLU A 475 14.77 23.14 6.19
C GLU A 475 13.28 23.19 5.85
N GLY A 476 12.89 23.63 4.65
CA GLY A 476 11.51 23.50 4.15
C GLY A 476 11.14 22.04 3.83
N GLY A 477 12.11 21.23 3.42
CA GLY A 477 11.90 19.85 3.01
C GLY A 477 11.53 18.91 4.17
N GLN A 478 10.58 18.00 3.94
CA GLN A 478 10.06 17.11 4.99
C GLN A 478 11.15 16.25 5.64
N GLU A 479 12.07 15.70 4.83
CA GLU A 479 13.13 14.80 5.34
C GLU A 479 14.22 15.53 6.09
N TYR A 480 14.58 16.75 5.65
CA TYR A 480 15.55 17.60 6.35
C TYR A 480 15.03 18.17 7.67
N ARG A 481 13.71 18.39 7.80
CA ARG A 481 13.09 18.73 9.09
C ARG A 481 13.15 17.59 10.10
N ARG A 482 13.00 16.36 9.61
CA ARG A 482 13.06 15.15 10.43
C ARG A 482 14.49 14.79 10.82
N ASP A 483 15.45 15.00 9.92
CA ASP A 483 16.87 14.75 10.16
C ASP A 483 17.71 15.99 9.82
N PRO A 484 18.03 16.86 10.80
CA PRO A 484 18.85 18.04 10.58
C PRO A 484 20.28 17.76 10.10
N LYS A 485 20.75 16.51 10.23
CA LYS A 485 22.08 16.09 9.78
C LYS A 485 22.09 15.58 8.35
N ALA A 486 20.93 15.41 7.72
CA ALA A 486 20.84 14.93 6.35
C ALA A 486 21.36 15.96 5.35
N ARG A 487 22.08 15.45 4.35
CA ARG A 487 22.68 16.19 3.24
C ARG A 487 22.08 15.71 1.94
N PHE A 488 22.16 16.53 0.90
CA PHE A 488 21.57 16.19 -0.38
C PHE A 488 22.15 14.89 -0.99
N CYS A 489 23.46 14.68 -0.85
CA CYS A 489 24.11 13.45 -1.32
C CYS A 489 23.74 12.17 -0.53
N ASP A 490 23.10 12.28 0.63
CA ASP A 490 22.67 11.09 1.39
C ASP A 490 21.45 10.40 0.73
N PHE A 491 20.70 11.14 -0.10
CA PHE A 491 19.49 10.64 -0.73
C PHE A 491 19.72 9.96 -2.07
N ALA A 492 20.75 10.35 -2.84
CA ALA A 492 20.93 9.84 -4.19
C ALA A 492 22.41 9.84 -4.60
N THR A 493 22.73 8.98 -5.57
CA THR A 493 24.06 8.90 -6.18
C THR A 493 24.26 10.00 -7.20
N GLY A 494 23.26 10.20 -8.07
CA GLY A 494 23.31 11.17 -9.16
C GLY A 494 22.02 11.97 -9.25
N TYR A 495 22.12 13.10 -9.96
CA TYR A 495 21.04 14.06 -10.13
C TYR A 495 20.82 14.36 -11.60
N LEU A 496 19.55 14.41 -12.03
CA LEU A 496 19.14 14.65 -13.41
C LEU A 496 18.19 15.84 -13.48
N TYR A 497 18.65 16.89 -14.15
CA TYR A 497 17.83 18.02 -14.54
C TYR A 497 17.48 17.91 -16.03
N LEU A 498 16.20 17.68 -16.34
CA LEU A 498 15.72 17.53 -17.72
C LEU A 498 15.14 18.83 -18.29
N ALA A 499 14.43 19.58 -17.46
CA ALA A 499 13.73 20.81 -17.83
C ALA A 499 13.38 21.60 -16.55
N PRO A 500 13.19 22.93 -16.65
CA PRO A 500 12.75 23.73 -15.51
C PRO A 500 11.34 23.36 -15.08
N LEU A 501 11.05 23.51 -13.78
CA LEU A 501 9.80 23.06 -13.16
C LEU A 501 8.57 23.67 -13.84
N HIS A 502 8.65 24.96 -14.21
CA HIS A 502 7.54 25.67 -14.86
C HIS A 502 7.27 25.20 -16.30
N ALA A 503 8.24 24.52 -16.94
CA ALA A 503 8.11 23.97 -18.29
C ALA A 503 7.84 22.46 -18.28
N GLN A 504 7.86 21.80 -17.12
CA GLN A 504 7.56 20.37 -17.02
C GLN A 504 6.11 20.11 -17.40
N ARG A 505 5.91 19.10 -18.25
CA ARG A 505 4.60 18.68 -18.70
C ARG A 505 4.03 17.62 -17.77
N HIS A 506 2.76 17.77 -17.41
CA HIS A 506 2.03 16.72 -16.73
C HIS A 506 1.64 15.59 -17.69
N CYS A 507 1.53 14.38 -17.15
CA CYS A 507 1.05 13.22 -17.92
C CYS A 507 -0.38 13.45 -18.42
N ALA A 508 -0.66 12.91 -19.60
CA ALA A 508 -2.04 12.84 -20.09
C ALA A 508 -2.78 11.68 -19.40
N TRP A 509 -4.09 11.81 -19.25
CA TRP A 509 -4.93 10.70 -18.77
C TRP A 509 -5.28 9.76 -19.92
N GLU A 510 -5.25 8.46 -19.65
CA GLU A 510 -5.66 7.43 -20.59
C GLU A 510 -7.16 7.23 -20.51
N SER A 511 -7.83 7.33 -21.66
CA SER A 511 -9.27 7.16 -21.74
C SER A 511 -9.72 5.76 -21.36
N ASP A 512 -10.91 5.68 -20.79
CA ASP A 512 -11.55 4.47 -20.28
C ASP A 512 -10.76 3.82 -19.13
N PHE A 513 -9.85 4.53 -18.45
CA PHE A 513 -9.08 3.92 -17.35
C PHE A 513 -9.99 3.53 -16.18
N ILE A 514 -10.88 4.44 -15.74
CA ILE A 514 -11.83 4.16 -14.66
C ILE A 514 -13.02 3.39 -15.20
N THR A 515 -13.10 2.11 -14.87
CA THR A 515 -14.24 1.26 -15.24
C THR A 515 -15.46 1.51 -14.35
N ARG A 516 -16.66 1.17 -14.86
CA ARG A 516 -17.91 1.12 -14.07
C ARG A 516 -17.74 0.37 -12.74
N SER A 517 -17.05 -0.79 -12.77
CA SER A 517 -16.80 -1.58 -11.57
C SER A 517 -15.88 -0.90 -10.55
N MET A 518 -14.84 -0.21 -11.02
CA MET A 518 -13.94 0.55 -10.15
C MET A 518 -14.69 1.71 -9.50
N PHE A 519 -15.41 2.49 -10.32
CA PHE A 519 -16.23 3.59 -9.82
C PHE A 519 -17.24 3.13 -8.77
N LEU A 520 -18.02 2.07 -9.04
CA LEU A 520 -19.00 1.56 -8.07
C LEU A 520 -18.39 0.89 -6.83
N ARG A 521 -17.09 0.59 -6.82
CA ARG A 521 -16.38 0.09 -5.63
C ARG A 521 -15.80 1.25 -4.81
N ASP A 522 -15.26 2.26 -5.48
CA ASP A 522 -14.38 3.27 -4.89
C ASP A 522 -14.84 4.71 -5.17
N LYS A 523 -16.12 4.92 -5.50
CA LYS A 523 -16.72 6.24 -5.70
C LYS A 523 -16.32 7.30 -4.66
N PRO A 524 -16.41 7.05 -3.33
CA PRO A 524 -16.02 8.07 -2.35
C PRO A 524 -14.55 8.45 -2.41
N TYR A 525 -13.67 7.54 -2.84
CA TYR A 525 -12.26 7.84 -3.06
C TYR A 525 -12.08 8.78 -4.26
N TYR A 526 -12.73 8.49 -5.40
CA TYR A 526 -12.67 9.37 -6.56
C TYR A 526 -13.33 10.75 -6.30
N GLU A 527 -14.43 10.80 -5.56
CA GLU A 527 -15.06 12.07 -5.16
C GLU A 527 -14.17 12.88 -4.21
N ALA A 528 -13.48 12.22 -3.27
CA ALA A 528 -12.53 12.87 -2.38
C ALA A 528 -11.30 13.38 -3.13
N TYR A 529 -10.77 12.55 -4.05
CA TYR A 529 -9.60 12.88 -4.87
C TYR A 529 -9.86 14.06 -5.81
N THR A 530 -11.05 14.12 -6.43
CA THR A 530 -11.44 15.21 -7.35
C THR A 530 -12.03 16.43 -6.64
N GLY A 531 -12.36 16.32 -5.35
CA GLY A 531 -13.03 17.37 -4.59
C GLY A 531 -14.47 17.67 -5.01
N ARG A 532 -15.10 16.81 -5.82
CA ARG A 532 -16.48 17.00 -6.32
C ARG A 532 -17.27 15.70 -6.35
N ARG A 533 -18.60 15.81 -6.44
CA ARG A 533 -19.47 14.64 -6.65
C ARG A 533 -19.39 14.17 -8.09
N LEU A 534 -19.41 12.86 -8.29
CA LEU A 534 -19.29 12.22 -9.60
C LEU A 534 -20.54 11.38 -9.87
N ARG A 535 -21.06 11.43 -11.11
CA ARG A 535 -22.27 10.69 -11.50
C ARG A 535 -21.95 9.25 -11.88
N ASP A 536 -20.92 9.06 -12.69
CA ASP A 536 -20.55 7.79 -13.28
C ASP A 536 -19.03 7.68 -13.49
N ALA A 537 -18.60 6.55 -14.08
CA ALA A 537 -17.20 6.28 -14.33
C ALA A 537 -16.59 7.18 -15.41
N GLN A 538 -17.37 7.61 -16.40
CA GLN A 538 -16.88 8.48 -17.49
C GLN A 538 -16.62 9.90 -16.99
N GLU A 539 -17.37 10.37 -16.00
CA GLU A 539 -17.08 11.66 -15.35
C GLU A 539 -15.92 11.60 -14.35
N ALA A 540 -15.62 10.41 -13.83
CA ALA A 540 -14.48 10.17 -12.96
C ALA A 540 -13.17 10.10 -13.75
N ASP A 541 -13.22 9.48 -14.93
CA ASP A 541 -12.16 9.45 -15.94
C ASP A 541 -11.95 10.85 -16.56
#